data_AF-A0A5B8IKL6-F1
#
_entry.id   AF-A0A5B8IKL6-F1
#
_cell.length_a   1.000
_cell.length_b   1.000
_cell.length_c   1.000
_cell.angle_alpha   90.00
_cell.angle_beta   90.00
_cell.angle_gamma   90.00
#
_symmetry.space_group_name_H-M   'P 1'
#
loop_
_entity.id
_entity.type
_entity.pdbx_description
1 polymer ?
#
loop_
_entity_poly.entity_id
_entity_poly.type
_entity_poly.pdbx_seq_one_letter_code
_entity_poly.pdbx_strand_id
1 'polypeptide(L)'
;MLTSEYHTTLTHAVKSLLVIVSCMIGLIWLDQQSINSYWELHFHTKSPWDGITSPSWVYGEHLMKASQAAKDTFVESMATPEDSTQDDAAVPLRPAATKPLAQREKPLSSAAAKNAAAAKEPANNMDGNSANSATIEAGHVVLKTGQTVLFIGDSMMEGVAPHVIKMLRDHYNVAGIDLSKRSSGLTYPHYFNWPLTLGRELEKRQNIGLVVVFLGANDPWDMPPGNGNTFLRFESPAWESAYRDRIRLILHLAHEKQIPVIWISPPNVENKKLNHGINYLNGLFESEVTAEHEILIRANEIFGYQGNVYSPDMVQDKVKVRIRTNDGVHFSVTGQKMIAERIFSKINVTPALQEANHYDAR
;
A
#
# COMPACT_ATOMS: atom_id res chain seq x y z
N MET A 1 55.63 18.08 -19.57
CA MET A 1 55.02 17.41 -18.40
C MET A 1 53.48 17.48 -18.37
N LEU A 2 52.82 18.52 -18.89
CA LEU A 2 51.35 18.64 -18.86
C LEU A 2 50.56 17.60 -19.69
N THR A 3 51.14 16.98 -20.72
CA THR A 3 50.42 16.02 -21.58
C THR A 3 50.25 14.64 -20.95
N SER A 4 51.18 14.21 -20.10
CA SER A 4 51.15 12.88 -19.44
C SER A 4 50.02 12.77 -18.41
N GLU A 5 49.78 13.84 -17.65
CA GLU A 5 48.69 13.89 -16.66
C GLU A 5 47.32 13.93 -17.34
N TYR A 6 47.20 14.61 -18.49
CA TYR A 6 45.97 14.64 -19.27
C TYR A 6 45.59 13.27 -19.82
N HIS A 7 46.52 12.54 -20.47
CA HIS A 7 46.26 11.20 -20.99
C HIS A 7 45.90 10.19 -19.89
N THR A 8 46.56 10.30 -18.74
CA THR A 8 46.27 9.44 -17.58
C THR A 8 44.88 9.73 -17.02
N THR A 9 44.54 11.01 -16.83
CA THR A 9 43.21 11.45 -16.36
C THR A 9 42.10 11.04 -17.32
N LEU A 10 42.30 11.22 -18.64
CA LEU A 10 41.36 10.81 -19.67
C LEU A 10 41.15 9.29 -19.66
N THR A 11 42.23 8.52 -19.50
CA THR A 11 42.16 7.06 -19.42
C THR A 11 41.37 6.60 -18.19
N HIS A 12 41.59 7.23 -17.03
CA HIS A 12 40.81 6.94 -15.82
C HIS A 12 39.34 7.32 -16.01
N ALA A 13 39.04 8.48 -16.60
CA ALA A 13 37.67 8.90 -16.88
C ALA A 13 36.93 7.92 -17.80
N VAL A 14 37.57 7.46 -18.88
CA VAL A 14 37.00 6.47 -19.80
C VAL A 14 36.77 5.13 -19.10
N LYS A 15 37.74 4.65 -18.29
CA LYS A 15 37.58 3.42 -17.51
C LYS A 15 36.41 3.52 -16.54
N SER A 16 36.29 4.62 -15.80
CA SER A 16 35.18 4.86 -14.89
C SER A 16 33.85 4.91 -15.63
N LEU A 17 33.79 5.58 -16.79
CA LEU A 17 32.59 5.62 -17.62
C LEU A 17 32.17 4.22 -18.10
N LEU A 18 33.12 3.39 -18.54
CA LEU A 18 32.84 2.01 -18.96
C LEU A 18 32.29 1.17 -17.81
N VAL A 19 32.84 1.31 -16.61
CA VAL A 19 32.31 0.62 -15.42
C VAL A 19 30.87 1.05 -15.13
N ILE A 20 30.59 2.36 -15.14
CA ILE A 20 29.24 2.89 -14.90
C ILE A 20 28.24 2.36 -15.94
N VAL A 21 28.60 2.41 -17.23
CA VAL A 21 27.73 1.93 -18.30
C VAL A 21 27.50 0.43 -18.20
N SER A 22 28.55 -0.36 -17.91
CA SER A 22 28.43 -1.81 -17.72
C SER A 22 27.54 -2.15 -16.53
N CYS A 23 27.69 -1.45 -15.40
CA CYS A 23 26.84 -1.64 -14.23
C CYS A 23 25.38 -1.28 -14.53
N MET A 24 25.14 -0.18 -15.23
CA MET A 24 23.79 0.24 -15.62
C MET A 24 23.12 -0.78 -16.53
N ILE A 25 23.83 -1.31 -17.54
CA ILE A 25 23.32 -2.37 -18.41
C ILE A 25 23.04 -3.63 -17.59
N GLY A 26 23.94 -4.01 -16.68
CA GLY A 26 23.75 -5.15 -15.79
C GLY A 26 22.53 -5.01 -14.88
N LEU A 27 22.30 -3.83 -14.30
CA LEU A 27 21.13 -3.55 -13.48
C LEU A 27 19.85 -3.58 -14.30
N ILE A 28 19.85 -3.01 -15.50
CA ILE A 28 18.68 -3.08 -16.40
C ILE A 28 18.35 -4.52 -16.77
N TRP A 29 19.39 -5.30 -17.05
CA TRP A 29 19.26 -6.69 -17.44
C TRP A 29 18.83 -7.59 -16.27
N LEU A 30 19.18 -7.28 -15.02
CA LEU A 30 18.75 -8.03 -13.85
C LEU A 30 17.36 -7.60 -13.36
N ASP A 31 17.09 -6.30 -13.31
CA ASP A 31 15.95 -5.72 -12.61
C ASP A 31 14.77 -5.38 -13.54
N GLN A 32 14.55 -6.26 -14.52
CA GLN A 32 13.59 -6.07 -15.61
C GLN A 32 12.16 -5.83 -15.10
N GLN A 33 11.72 -6.62 -14.11
CA GLN A 33 10.36 -6.53 -13.55
C GLN A 33 10.14 -5.20 -12.82
N SER A 34 11.11 -4.74 -12.03
CA SER A 34 11.03 -3.45 -11.33
C SER A 34 11.01 -2.29 -12.32
N ILE A 35 11.83 -2.38 -13.37
CA ILE A 35 11.88 -1.37 -14.43
C ILE A 35 10.57 -1.34 -15.24
N ASN A 36 9.98 -2.49 -15.56
CA ASN A 36 8.67 -2.56 -16.20
C ASN A 36 7.57 -1.97 -15.31
N SER A 37 7.57 -2.33 -14.03
CA SER A 37 6.60 -1.80 -13.06
C SER A 37 6.74 -0.28 -12.90
N TYR A 38 7.98 0.22 -12.83
CA TYR A 38 8.29 1.64 -12.82
C TYR A 38 7.77 2.34 -14.09
N TRP A 39 8.04 1.74 -15.26
CA TRP A 39 7.60 2.31 -16.53
C TRP A 39 6.07 2.39 -16.61
N GLU A 40 5.37 1.31 -16.28
CA GLU A 40 3.90 1.28 -16.30
C GLU A 40 3.31 2.30 -15.33
N LEU A 41 3.89 2.44 -14.15
CA LEU A 41 3.46 3.40 -13.15
C LEU A 41 3.61 4.86 -13.61
N HIS A 42 4.70 5.19 -14.32
CA HIS A 42 5.00 6.58 -14.71
C HIS A 42 4.48 6.97 -16.09
N PHE A 43 4.38 6.01 -17.01
CA PHE A 43 4.00 6.23 -18.40
C PHE A 43 2.65 5.62 -18.77
N HIS A 44 2.00 4.90 -17.85
CA HIS A 44 0.65 4.32 -18.00
C HIS A 44 0.47 3.48 -19.27
N THR A 45 1.56 2.85 -19.70
CA THR A 45 1.66 2.04 -20.91
C THR A 45 2.74 0.98 -20.67
N LYS A 46 2.75 -0.08 -21.48
CA LYS A 46 3.81 -1.08 -21.43
C LYS A 46 5.17 -0.45 -21.74
N SER A 47 6.23 -1.00 -21.16
CA SER A 47 7.58 -0.58 -21.48
C SER A 47 7.93 -0.91 -22.94
N PRO A 48 8.77 -0.11 -23.62
CA PRO A 48 9.21 -0.37 -25.00
C PRO A 48 9.90 -1.73 -25.18
N TRP A 49 10.40 -2.31 -24.09
CA TRP A 49 11.12 -3.58 -24.05
C TRP A 49 10.31 -4.75 -23.49
N ASP A 50 9.02 -4.57 -23.15
CA ASP A 50 8.14 -5.64 -22.66
C ASP A 50 8.07 -6.85 -23.62
N GLY A 51 8.23 -6.61 -24.92
CA GLY A 51 8.20 -7.66 -25.94
C GLY A 51 9.51 -8.44 -26.14
N ILE A 52 10.59 -8.13 -25.41
CA ILE A 52 11.88 -8.81 -25.58
C ILE A 52 11.84 -10.18 -24.89
N THR A 53 11.89 -11.25 -25.69
CA THR A 53 11.82 -12.64 -25.19
C THR A 53 13.08 -13.46 -25.50
N SER A 54 14.20 -12.80 -25.81
CA SER A 54 15.45 -13.51 -26.11
C SER A 54 15.93 -14.31 -24.89
N PRO A 55 16.50 -15.51 -25.07
CA PRO A 55 16.93 -16.35 -23.94
C PRO A 55 17.93 -15.65 -23.00
N SER A 56 18.81 -14.82 -23.56
CA SER A 56 19.76 -14.03 -22.77
C SER A 56 19.08 -12.96 -21.93
N TRP A 57 18.03 -12.31 -22.44
CA TRP A 57 17.23 -11.36 -21.67
C TRP A 57 16.50 -12.07 -20.53
N VAL A 58 15.72 -13.10 -20.83
CA VAL A 58 14.93 -13.85 -19.82
C VAL A 58 15.81 -14.45 -18.71
N TYR A 59 17.05 -14.85 -19.03
CA TYR A 59 17.99 -15.37 -18.03
C TYR A 59 18.29 -14.36 -16.91
N GLY A 60 18.34 -13.06 -17.21
CA GLY A 60 18.57 -12.01 -16.20
C GLY A 60 17.43 -11.93 -15.18
N GLU A 61 16.18 -11.98 -15.65
CA GLU A 61 15.00 -12.03 -14.80
C GLU A 61 15.00 -13.27 -13.89
N HIS A 62 15.30 -14.45 -14.44
CA HIS A 62 15.40 -15.69 -13.68
C HIS A 62 16.48 -15.62 -12.60
N LEU A 63 17.64 -15.05 -12.92
CA LEU A 63 18.74 -14.89 -11.99
C LEU A 63 18.36 -13.96 -10.83
N MET A 64 17.70 -12.84 -11.11
CA MET A 64 17.21 -11.92 -10.08
C MET A 64 16.16 -12.60 -9.18
N LYS A 65 15.18 -13.31 -9.76
CA LYS A 65 14.18 -14.07 -9.00
C LYS A 65 14.81 -15.12 -8.09
N ALA A 66 15.79 -15.87 -8.59
CA ALA A 66 16.53 -16.85 -7.80
C ALA A 66 17.31 -16.17 -6.65
N SER A 67 17.94 -15.02 -6.91
CA SER A 67 18.65 -14.25 -5.89
C SER A 67 17.71 -13.72 -4.81
N GLN A 68 16.51 -13.27 -5.17
CA GLN A 68 15.51 -12.79 -4.22
C GLN A 68 14.99 -13.93 -3.34
N ALA A 69 14.66 -15.08 -3.95
CA ALA A 69 14.22 -16.26 -3.21
C ALA A 69 15.29 -16.74 -2.21
N ALA A 70 16.55 -16.83 -2.64
CA ALA A 70 17.65 -17.22 -1.76
C ALA A 70 17.84 -16.23 -0.59
N LYS A 71 17.71 -14.93 -0.85
CA LYS A 71 17.75 -13.89 0.18
C LYS A 71 16.60 -14.05 1.19
N ASP A 72 15.38 -14.28 0.71
CA ASP A 72 14.21 -14.42 1.57
C ASP A 72 14.32 -15.66 2.47
N THR A 73 14.77 -16.81 1.92
CA THR A 73 15.07 -18.02 2.71
C THR A 73 16.17 -17.78 3.75
N PHE A 74 17.23 -17.04 3.39
CA PHE A 74 18.28 -16.69 4.33
C PHE A 74 17.77 -15.82 5.47
N VAL A 75 16.95 -14.80 5.17
CA VAL A 75 16.34 -13.94 6.19
C VAL A 75 15.41 -14.74 7.12
N GLU A 76 14.63 -15.66 6.57
CA GLU A 76 13.76 -16.55 7.35
C GLU A 76 14.56 -17.47 8.30
N SER A 77 15.71 -17.97 7.83
CA SER A 77 16.64 -18.75 8.66
C SER A 77 17.25 -17.96 9.82
N MET A 78 17.33 -16.62 9.72
CA MET A 78 17.81 -15.77 10.82
C MET A 78 16.68 -15.29 11.75
N ALA A 79 15.43 -15.32 11.29
CA ALA A 79 14.26 -14.88 12.04
C ALA A 79 13.64 -15.97 12.93
N THR A 80 14.06 -17.22 12.74
CA THR A 80 13.63 -18.37 13.54
C THR A 80 14.54 -18.48 14.78
N PRO A 81 14.00 -18.46 16.02
CA PRO A 81 14.78 -18.84 17.20
C PRO A 81 15.16 -20.31 17.05
N GLU A 82 16.45 -20.64 17.23
CA GLU A 82 16.97 -22.01 17.24
C GLU A 82 16.19 -22.86 18.25
N ASP A 83 15.26 -23.68 17.77
CA ASP A 83 14.99 -24.99 18.35
C ASP A 83 14.39 -25.93 17.30
N SER A 84 15.25 -26.64 16.60
CA SER A 84 15.01 -28.03 16.18
C SER A 84 16.31 -28.56 15.60
N THR A 85 17.00 -29.32 16.42
CA THR A 85 17.99 -30.29 15.96
C THR A 85 17.27 -31.30 15.07
N GLN A 86 17.55 -31.26 13.78
CA GLN A 86 17.41 -32.44 12.96
C GLN A 86 18.55 -32.48 11.94
N ASP A 87 19.49 -33.39 12.23
CA ASP A 87 20.43 -33.96 11.28
C ASP A 87 19.71 -34.24 9.95
N ASP A 88 20.23 -33.66 8.86
CA ASP A 88 20.36 -34.39 7.59
C ASP A 88 21.44 -33.75 6.70
N ALA A 89 22.62 -34.37 6.80
CA ALA A 89 23.52 -34.76 5.72
C ALA A 89 23.62 -33.91 4.43
N ALA A 90 24.81 -33.34 4.27
CA ALA A 90 25.64 -33.39 3.06
C ALA A 90 25.04 -32.88 1.73
N VAL A 91 25.42 -31.65 1.40
CA VAL A 91 25.53 -31.17 0.01
C VAL A 91 26.52 -32.03 -0.78
N PRO A 92 26.18 -32.41 -2.02
CA PRO A 92 27.16 -32.29 -3.09
C PRO A 92 26.61 -31.46 -4.25
N LEU A 93 27.35 -30.39 -4.54
CA LEU A 93 27.34 -29.73 -5.85
C LEU A 93 27.67 -30.76 -6.94
N ARG A 94 26.74 -30.99 -7.87
CA ARG A 94 27.10 -31.37 -9.25
C ARG A 94 26.09 -30.79 -10.26
N PRO A 95 26.57 -30.26 -11.40
CA PRO A 95 25.73 -29.68 -12.44
C PRO A 95 25.19 -30.79 -13.35
N ALA A 96 23.87 -30.81 -13.58
CA ALA A 96 23.26 -31.67 -14.58
C ALA A 96 22.47 -30.83 -15.58
N ALA A 97 22.79 -31.07 -16.85
CA ALA A 97 22.27 -30.39 -18.02
C ALA A 97 20.79 -30.70 -18.29
N THR A 98 20.11 -29.66 -18.80
CA THR A 98 19.00 -29.64 -19.75
C THR A 98 18.15 -30.92 -19.97
N LYS A 99 16.86 -30.81 -19.64
CA LYS A 99 15.73 -31.00 -20.58
C LYS A 99 14.46 -30.31 -20.04
N PRO A 100 13.58 -29.80 -20.92
CA PRO A 100 12.52 -28.86 -20.54
C PRO A 100 11.31 -29.60 -19.97
N LEU A 101 10.96 -29.30 -18.73
CA LEU A 101 9.66 -29.66 -18.17
C LEU A 101 8.66 -28.59 -18.60
N ALA A 102 7.88 -28.93 -19.62
CA ALA A 102 6.62 -28.29 -19.91
C ALA A 102 5.70 -28.43 -18.70
N GLN A 103 5.65 -27.42 -17.84
CA GLN A 103 4.55 -27.24 -16.91
C GLN A 103 3.41 -26.55 -17.65
N ARG A 104 2.46 -27.40 -18.02
CA ARG A 104 1.12 -27.06 -18.45
C ARG A 104 0.43 -26.36 -17.28
N GLU A 105 0.52 -25.04 -17.20
CA GLU A 105 -0.36 -24.26 -16.35
C GLU A 105 -1.80 -24.46 -16.84
N LYS A 106 -2.59 -25.19 -16.06
CA LYS A 106 -4.04 -25.18 -16.22
C LYS A 106 -4.52 -23.79 -15.79
N PRO A 107 -5.30 -23.09 -16.62
CA PRO A 107 -5.85 -21.79 -16.25
C PRO A 107 -6.82 -21.97 -15.07
N LEU A 108 -6.64 -21.20 -14.01
CA LEU A 108 -7.68 -20.97 -13.00
C LEU A 108 -8.83 -20.21 -13.66
N SER A 109 -9.71 -20.98 -14.30
CA SER A 109 -11.00 -20.54 -14.79
C SER A 109 -11.84 -20.05 -13.61
N SER A 110 -12.15 -18.75 -13.60
CA SER A 110 -13.52 -18.22 -13.50
C SER A 110 -14.58 -19.26 -13.10
N ALA A 111 -14.78 -19.47 -11.80
CA ALA A 111 -15.92 -20.24 -11.28
C ALA A 111 -16.31 -19.86 -9.84
N ALA A 112 -16.03 -18.63 -9.39
CA ALA A 112 -16.53 -18.11 -8.12
C ALA A 112 -17.77 -17.19 -8.28
N ALA A 113 -18.31 -17.06 -9.49
CA ALA A 113 -19.55 -16.31 -9.76
C ALA A 113 -20.60 -17.26 -10.33
N LYS A 114 -21.38 -17.88 -9.43
CA LYS A 114 -22.74 -18.45 -9.57
C LYS A 114 -22.86 -19.71 -8.72
N ASN A 115 -23.37 -19.53 -7.51
CA ASN A 115 -24.34 -20.43 -6.86
C ASN A 115 -24.77 -19.79 -5.52
N ALA A 116 -25.54 -18.70 -5.62
CA ALA A 116 -26.41 -18.25 -4.55
C ALA A 116 -27.81 -18.81 -4.86
N ALA A 117 -28.16 -19.97 -4.28
CA ALA A 117 -29.53 -20.33 -3.90
C ALA A 117 -29.57 -21.74 -3.27
N ALA A 118 -30.23 -21.81 -2.12
CA ALA A 118 -30.77 -22.98 -1.43
C ALA A 118 -29.82 -23.85 -0.57
N ALA A 119 -29.81 -23.55 0.75
CA ALA A 119 -30.47 -24.37 1.79
C ALA A 119 -29.62 -24.67 3.05
N LYS A 120 -30.24 -24.32 4.20
CA LYS A 120 -30.14 -24.85 5.56
C LYS A 120 -29.04 -24.31 6.50
N GLU A 121 -29.53 -23.72 7.61
CA GLU A 121 -28.83 -23.57 8.89
C GLU A 121 -28.13 -24.87 9.31
N PRO A 122 -27.03 -24.75 10.06
CA PRO A 122 -27.14 -25.10 11.47
C PRO A 122 -26.42 -24.13 12.43
N ALA A 123 -27.15 -23.85 13.53
CA ALA A 123 -26.73 -23.80 14.93
C ALA A 123 -25.31 -23.33 15.32
N ASN A 124 -25.31 -22.21 16.06
CA ASN A 124 -24.50 -21.88 17.24
C ASN A 124 -23.32 -22.81 17.58
N ASN A 125 -22.13 -22.22 17.52
CA ASN A 125 -21.13 -22.27 18.59
C ASN A 125 -20.12 -21.13 18.34
N MET A 126 -20.47 -19.92 18.81
CA MET A 126 -19.51 -18.83 19.02
C MET A 126 -19.23 -18.73 20.51
N ASP A 127 -18.13 -19.33 20.94
CA ASP A 127 -17.51 -19.02 22.22
C ASP A 127 -16.08 -18.54 21.96
N GLY A 128 -15.77 -17.32 22.43
CA GLY A 128 -14.48 -17.10 23.09
C GLY A 128 -13.55 -15.96 22.65
N ASN A 129 -13.77 -15.21 21.56
CA ASN A 129 -12.81 -14.15 21.19
C ASN A 129 -13.39 -12.80 20.69
N SER A 130 -14.70 -12.59 20.81
CA SER A 130 -15.38 -11.36 20.34
C SER A 130 -15.15 -10.12 21.22
N ALA A 131 -14.38 -10.23 22.31
CA ALA A 131 -14.23 -9.16 23.30
C ALA A 131 -13.12 -8.14 22.99
N ASN A 132 -12.31 -8.32 21.93
CA ASN A 132 -11.10 -7.52 21.70
C ASN A 132 -11.10 -6.63 20.44
N SER A 133 -12.19 -6.55 19.70
CA SER A 133 -12.28 -5.75 18.46
C SER A 133 -12.71 -4.30 18.76
N ALA A 134 -12.17 -3.32 18.02
CA ALA A 134 -12.62 -1.94 18.11
C ALA A 134 -14.00 -1.78 17.44
N THR A 135 -14.80 -0.81 17.87
CA THR A 135 -16.16 -0.58 17.35
C THR A 135 -16.31 0.83 16.79
N ILE A 136 -17.20 1.00 15.81
CA ILE A 136 -17.65 2.33 15.38
C ILE A 136 -18.89 2.70 16.18
N GLU A 137 -18.80 3.76 16.97
CA GLU A 137 -19.86 4.30 17.81
C GLU A 137 -20.08 5.78 17.48
N ALA A 138 -21.31 6.13 17.08
CA ALA A 138 -21.67 7.51 16.71
C ALA A 138 -20.68 8.17 15.71
N GLY A 139 -20.16 7.38 14.75
CA GLY A 139 -19.20 7.84 13.75
C GLY A 139 -17.79 8.13 14.28
N HIS A 140 -17.41 7.49 15.39
CA HIS A 140 -16.05 7.47 15.97
C HIS A 140 -15.62 6.02 16.18
N VAL A 141 -14.35 5.73 15.96
CA VAL A 141 -13.75 4.43 16.33
C VAL A 141 -13.38 4.46 17.80
N VAL A 142 -13.77 3.44 18.55
CA VAL A 142 -13.40 3.25 19.95
C VAL A 142 -12.35 2.14 20.05
N LEU A 143 -11.09 2.53 20.25
CA LEU A 143 -9.99 1.60 20.47
C LEU A 143 -9.98 1.10 21.92
N LYS A 144 -9.64 -0.17 22.08
CA LYS A 144 -9.37 -0.81 23.38
C LYS A 144 -7.90 -0.64 23.76
N THR A 145 -7.63 -0.71 25.06
CA THR A 145 -6.25 -0.65 25.59
C THR A 145 -5.37 -1.71 24.94
N GLY A 146 -4.16 -1.32 24.51
CA GLY A 146 -3.19 -2.22 23.87
C GLY A 146 -3.38 -2.39 22.36
N GLN A 147 -4.46 -1.86 21.77
CA GLN A 147 -4.62 -1.85 20.32
C GLN A 147 -3.73 -0.81 19.65
N THR A 148 -3.38 -1.09 18.40
CA THR A 148 -2.52 -0.25 17.54
C THR A 148 -3.29 0.20 16.31
N VAL A 149 -2.97 1.40 15.82
CA VAL A 149 -3.54 1.94 14.57
C VAL A 149 -2.59 1.67 13.40
N LEU A 150 -3.07 1.01 12.35
CA LEU A 150 -2.32 0.74 11.13
C LEU A 150 -2.65 1.78 10.06
N PHE A 151 -1.63 2.42 9.50
CA PHE A 151 -1.77 3.40 8.42
C PHE A 151 -1.25 2.80 7.12
N ILE A 152 -2.10 2.77 6.09
CA ILE A 152 -1.73 2.36 4.74
C ILE A 152 -2.03 3.48 3.76
N GLY A 153 -1.16 3.65 2.75
CA GLY A 153 -1.40 4.69 1.76
C GLY A 153 -0.20 5.13 0.95
N ASP A 154 -0.43 6.07 0.05
CA ASP A 154 0.61 6.60 -0.83
C ASP A 154 1.40 7.75 -0.16
N SER A 155 1.99 8.64 -0.94
CA SER A 155 2.71 9.81 -0.41
C SER A 155 1.83 10.77 0.39
N MET A 156 0.51 10.73 0.22
CA MET A 156 -0.42 11.50 1.05
C MET A 156 -0.47 10.95 2.48
N MET A 157 -0.54 9.63 2.64
CA MET A 157 -0.49 8.99 3.96
C MET A 157 0.86 9.22 4.63
N GLU A 158 1.96 9.07 3.89
CA GLU A 158 3.32 9.26 4.42
C GLU A 158 3.51 10.64 5.05
N GLY A 159 2.87 11.68 4.50
CA GLY A 159 2.88 13.01 5.09
C GLY A 159 2.01 13.18 6.33
N VAL A 160 0.95 12.39 6.49
CA VAL A 160 -0.10 12.57 7.51
C VAL A 160 0.07 11.63 8.71
N ALA A 161 0.39 10.36 8.46
CA ALA A 161 0.50 9.33 9.49
C ALA A 161 1.43 9.72 10.66
N PRO A 162 2.62 10.32 10.45
CA PRO A 162 3.51 10.70 11.55
C PRO A 162 2.85 11.66 12.57
N HIS A 163 1.98 12.56 12.10
CA HIS A 163 1.27 13.49 12.99
C HIS A 163 0.17 12.78 13.78
N VAL A 164 -0.60 11.89 13.13
CA VAL A 164 -1.64 11.10 13.82
C VAL A 164 -1.01 10.18 14.87
N ILE A 165 0.07 9.47 14.53
CA ILE A 165 0.80 8.59 15.43
C ILE A 165 1.32 9.37 16.64
N LYS A 166 1.86 10.57 16.41
CA LYS A 166 2.30 11.46 17.50
C LYS A 166 1.12 11.81 18.42
N MET A 167 -0.04 12.20 17.88
CA MET A 167 -1.22 12.54 18.68
C MET A 167 -1.75 11.34 19.48
N LEU A 168 -1.86 10.16 18.85
CA LEU A 168 -2.29 8.92 19.51
C LEU A 168 -1.39 8.55 20.69
N ARG A 169 -0.07 8.65 20.51
CA ARG A 169 0.89 8.37 21.58
C ARG A 169 0.77 9.40 22.70
N ASP A 170 0.75 10.69 22.36
CA ASP A 170 0.80 11.76 23.35
C ASP A 170 -0.51 11.89 24.17
N HIS A 171 -1.66 11.59 23.57
CA HIS A 171 -2.98 11.72 24.22
C HIS A 171 -3.53 10.42 24.81
N TYR A 172 -3.20 9.27 24.21
CA TYR A 172 -3.80 7.99 24.58
C TYR A 172 -2.80 6.87 24.87
N ASN A 173 -1.49 7.13 24.74
CA ASN A 173 -0.45 6.09 24.79
C ASN A 173 -0.72 4.93 23.81
N VAL A 174 -1.35 5.24 22.66
CA VAL A 174 -1.64 4.27 21.60
C VAL A 174 -0.52 4.30 20.56
N ALA A 175 -0.01 3.13 20.20
CA ALA A 175 0.97 2.98 19.14
C ALA A 175 0.32 3.10 17.75
N GLY A 176 1.12 3.47 16.75
CA GLY A 176 0.72 3.37 15.36
C GLY A 176 1.84 2.87 14.47
N ILE A 177 1.45 2.22 13.37
CA ILE A 177 2.36 1.61 12.39
C ILE A 177 2.08 2.27 11.05
N ASP A 178 3.08 2.93 10.49
CA ASP A 178 3.00 3.53 9.16
C ASP A 178 3.62 2.57 8.13
N LEU A 179 2.79 2.02 7.25
CA LEU A 179 3.22 1.21 6.12
C LEU A 179 3.19 1.98 4.79
N SER A 180 2.97 3.30 4.82
CA SER A 180 2.83 4.11 3.62
C SER A 180 4.00 3.93 2.65
N LYS A 181 3.67 3.96 1.36
CA LYS A 181 4.63 3.73 0.28
C LYS A 181 4.41 4.77 -0.82
N ARG A 182 5.41 5.63 -1.03
CA ARG A 182 5.40 6.60 -2.14
C ARG A 182 5.15 5.91 -3.48
N SER A 183 4.49 6.64 -4.37
CA SER A 183 4.21 6.20 -5.75
C SER A 183 3.43 4.88 -5.84
N SER A 184 2.77 4.47 -4.76
CA SER A 184 1.86 3.31 -4.76
C SER A 184 0.42 3.76 -4.98
N GLY A 185 -0.45 2.79 -5.22
CA GLY A 185 -1.86 3.00 -5.46
C GLY A 185 -2.57 1.66 -5.64
N LEU A 186 -3.86 1.68 -5.92
CA LEU A 186 -4.64 0.48 -6.24
C LEU A 186 -4.55 0.11 -7.72
N THR A 187 -4.15 0.99 -8.64
CA THR A 187 -4.19 0.76 -10.10
C THR A 187 -3.12 -0.22 -10.60
N TYR A 188 -1.91 -0.20 -10.03
CA TYR A 188 -0.77 -1.03 -10.46
C TYR A 188 -0.30 -2.01 -9.38
N PRO A 189 -1.00 -3.14 -9.15
CA PRO A 189 -0.70 -4.08 -8.07
C PRO A 189 0.66 -4.79 -8.24
N HIS A 190 1.22 -4.81 -9.46
CA HIS A 190 2.57 -5.34 -9.71
C HIS A 190 3.68 -4.47 -9.12
N TYR A 191 3.48 -3.15 -9.07
CA TYR A 191 4.41 -2.23 -8.41
C TYR A 191 4.29 -2.34 -6.89
N PHE A 192 3.06 -2.25 -6.37
CA PHE A 192 2.79 -2.43 -4.96
C PHE A 192 1.34 -2.88 -4.73
N ASN A 193 1.17 -4.02 -4.06
CA ASN A 193 -0.15 -4.60 -3.81
C ASN A 193 -0.61 -4.29 -2.38
N TRP A 194 -1.49 -3.30 -2.23
CA TRP A 194 -2.06 -2.90 -0.95
C TRP A 194 -2.90 -4.00 -0.28
N PRO A 195 -3.87 -4.66 -0.96
CA PRO A 195 -4.61 -5.76 -0.36
C PRO A 195 -3.72 -6.88 0.19
N LEU A 196 -2.72 -7.32 -0.59
CA LEU A 196 -1.79 -8.37 -0.16
C LEU A 196 -0.94 -7.92 1.04
N THR A 197 -0.43 -6.68 1.01
CA THR A 197 0.35 -6.11 2.11
C THR A 197 -0.47 -6.01 3.39
N LEU A 198 -1.72 -5.53 3.28
CA LEU A 198 -2.63 -5.43 4.42
C LEU A 198 -2.94 -6.81 5.00
N GLY A 199 -3.32 -7.78 4.17
CA GLY A 199 -3.63 -9.14 4.63
C GLY A 199 -2.48 -9.76 5.43
N ARG A 200 -1.24 -9.66 4.92
CA ARG A 200 -0.04 -10.14 5.61
C ARG A 200 0.20 -9.43 6.95
N GLU A 201 -0.03 -8.13 7.02
CA GLU A 201 0.17 -7.39 8.27
C GLU A 201 -0.89 -7.75 9.31
N LEU A 202 -2.15 -7.92 8.90
CA LEU A 202 -3.25 -8.34 9.77
C LEU A 202 -3.10 -9.80 10.26
N GLU A 203 -2.45 -10.66 9.48
CA GLU A 203 -2.06 -12.01 9.93
C GLU A 203 -0.92 -11.93 10.96
N LYS A 204 0.08 -11.10 10.69
CA LYS A 204 1.25 -10.94 11.56
C LYS A 204 0.92 -10.29 12.91
N ARG A 205 -0.04 -9.37 12.96
CA ARG A 205 -0.34 -8.55 14.16
C ARG A 205 -1.80 -8.67 14.57
N GLN A 206 -2.02 -9.38 15.68
CA GLN A 206 -3.37 -9.59 16.22
C GLN A 206 -3.90 -8.40 17.04
N ASN A 207 -3.08 -7.37 17.31
CA ASN A 207 -3.46 -6.21 18.12
C ASN A 207 -3.82 -4.96 17.29
N ILE A 208 -3.97 -5.08 15.97
CA ILE A 208 -4.45 -3.96 15.16
C ILE A 208 -5.92 -3.71 15.49
N GLY A 209 -6.24 -2.49 15.94
CA GLY A 209 -7.60 -2.09 16.29
C GLY A 209 -8.24 -1.13 15.28
N LEU A 210 -7.48 -0.56 14.36
CA LEU A 210 -7.99 0.36 13.34
C LEU A 210 -7.06 0.34 12.13
N VAL A 211 -7.65 0.31 10.93
CA VAL A 211 -6.93 0.60 9.69
C VAL A 211 -7.32 1.98 9.19
N VAL A 212 -6.34 2.81 8.90
CA VAL A 212 -6.52 4.13 8.28
C VAL A 212 -5.95 4.06 6.87
N VAL A 213 -6.77 4.39 5.87
CA VAL A 213 -6.42 4.31 4.45
C VAL A 213 -6.39 5.70 3.83
N PHE A 214 -5.30 6.07 3.16
CA PHE A 214 -5.22 7.32 2.40
C PHE A 214 -4.45 7.14 1.09
N LEU A 215 -5.21 6.97 0.01
CA LEU A 215 -4.73 6.61 -1.33
C LEU A 215 -5.48 7.38 -2.41
N GLY A 216 -4.88 7.49 -3.59
CA GLY A 216 -5.59 7.79 -4.83
C GLY A 216 -4.89 8.83 -5.72
N ALA A 217 -3.79 9.42 -5.28
CA ALA A 217 -3.07 10.42 -6.08
C ALA A 217 -2.38 9.78 -7.30
N ASN A 218 -2.07 8.48 -7.25
CA ASN A 218 -1.37 7.75 -8.31
C ASN A 218 -2.29 6.83 -9.13
N ASP A 219 -3.60 6.84 -8.86
CA ASP A 219 -4.54 5.87 -9.40
C ASP A 219 -5.37 6.25 -10.64
N PRO A 220 -5.57 7.53 -11.03
CA PRO A 220 -6.55 7.88 -12.06
C PRO A 220 -6.00 7.70 -13.49
N TRP A 221 -5.57 6.48 -13.81
CA TRP A 221 -4.91 6.11 -15.05
C TRP A 221 -5.36 4.74 -15.53
N ASP A 222 -5.03 4.40 -16.78
CA ASP A 222 -5.37 3.12 -17.37
C ASP A 222 -4.73 1.98 -16.58
N MET A 223 -5.52 0.96 -16.24
CA MET A 223 -5.03 -0.19 -15.50
C MET A 223 -4.38 -1.20 -16.44
N PRO A 224 -3.29 -1.86 -16.02
CA PRO A 224 -2.75 -2.99 -16.76
C PRO A 224 -3.84 -4.07 -16.85
N PRO A 225 -3.82 -4.88 -17.93
CA PRO A 225 -4.77 -5.98 -18.05
C PRO A 225 -4.65 -6.92 -16.85
N GLY A 226 -5.79 -7.42 -16.34
CA GLY A 226 -5.78 -8.57 -15.43
C GLY A 226 -5.40 -9.83 -16.20
N ASN A 227 -6.41 -10.54 -16.75
CA ASN A 227 -6.20 -11.76 -17.53
C ASN A 227 -6.24 -11.54 -19.06
N GLY A 228 -6.25 -10.28 -19.50
CA GLY A 228 -6.36 -9.88 -20.91
C GLY A 228 -5.04 -9.39 -21.51
N ASN A 229 -5.10 -8.90 -22.75
CA ASN A 229 -3.95 -8.29 -23.42
C ASN A 229 -4.02 -6.76 -23.50
N THR A 230 -5.16 -6.16 -23.14
CA THR A 230 -5.42 -4.74 -23.30
C THR A 230 -5.61 -4.05 -21.95
N PHE A 231 -4.98 -2.89 -21.80
CA PHE A 231 -5.20 -2.04 -20.63
C PHE A 231 -6.68 -1.71 -20.50
N LEU A 232 -7.17 -1.69 -19.26
CA LEU A 232 -8.50 -1.19 -18.97
C LEU A 232 -8.43 0.34 -19.01
N ARG A 233 -9.24 0.95 -19.86
CA ARG A 233 -9.27 2.42 -19.98
C ARG A 233 -9.88 3.02 -18.72
N PHE A 234 -9.23 4.04 -18.15
CA PHE A 234 -9.76 4.81 -17.03
C PHE A 234 -11.24 5.21 -17.27
N GLU A 235 -12.07 5.09 -16.24
CA GLU A 235 -13.54 5.31 -16.26
C GLU A 235 -14.37 4.36 -17.15
N SER A 236 -13.75 3.38 -17.82
CA SER A 236 -14.54 2.34 -18.48
C SER A 236 -15.24 1.45 -17.44
N PRO A 237 -16.41 0.85 -17.76
CA PRO A 237 -17.10 -0.03 -16.80
C PRO A 237 -16.24 -1.17 -16.26
N ALA A 238 -15.36 -1.74 -17.09
CA ALA A 238 -14.44 -2.78 -16.67
C ALA A 238 -13.34 -2.26 -15.71
N TRP A 239 -12.82 -1.06 -15.97
CA TRP A 239 -11.87 -0.38 -15.08
C TRP A 239 -12.53 -0.07 -13.74
N GLU A 240 -13.73 0.51 -13.75
CA GLU A 240 -14.46 0.87 -12.53
C GLU A 240 -14.73 -0.37 -11.67
N SER A 241 -15.23 -1.45 -12.29
CA SER A 241 -15.47 -2.72 -11.60
C SER A 241 -14.19 -3.24 -10.94
N ALA A 242 -13.08 -3.30 -11.69
CA ALA A 242 -11.81 -3.78 -11.17
C ALA A 242 -11.26 -2.91 -10.03
N TYR A 243 -11.45 -1.58 -10.10
CA TYR A 243 -11.02 -0.67 -9.06
C TYR A 243 -11.85 -0.82 -7.78
N ARG A 244 -13.18 -0.90 -7.92
CA ARG A 244 -14.11 -1.16 -6.81
C ARG A 244 -13.79 -2.47 -6.11
N ASP A 245 -13.51 -3.53 -6.86
CA ASP A 245 -13.14 -4.82 -6.27
C ASP A 245 -11.86 -4.72 -5.42
N ARG A 246 -10.90 -3.88 -5.81
CA ARG A 246 -9.68 -3.63 -5.01
C ARG A 246 -9.96 -2.82 -3.74
N ILE A 247 -10.89 -1.85 -3.78
CA ILE A 247 -11.36 -1.13 -2.59
C ILE A 247 -12.05 -2.12 -1.63
N ARG A 248 -13.02 -2.89 -2.14
CA ARG A 248 -13.78 -3.87 -1.36
C ARG A 248 -12.88 -4.92 -0.72
N LEU A 249 -11.83 -5.37 -1.41
CA LEU A 249 -10.90 -6.34 -0.85
C LEU A 249 -10.18 -5.79 0.39
N ILE A 250 -9.79 -4.50 0.40
CA ILE A 250 -9.20 -3.87 1.59
C ILE A 250 -10.21 -3.82 2.75
N LEU A 251 -11.44 -3.36 2.47
CA LEU A 251 -12.51 -3.29 3.47
C LEU A 251 -12.83 -4.69 4.03
N HIS A 252 -12.94 -5.68 3.15
CA HIS A 252 -13.24 -7.06 3.51
C HIS A 252 -12.17 -7.67 4.41
N LEU A 253 -10.88 -7.50 4.08
CA LEU A 253 -9.77 -8.02 4.89
C LEU A 253 -9.79 -7.47 6.32
N ALA A 254 -10.13 -6.19 6.49
CA ALA A 254 -10.29 -5.58 7.82
C ALA A 254 -11.55 -6.11 8.52
N HIS A 255 -12.68 -6.18 7.81
CA HIS A 255 -13.95 -6.68 8.33
C HIS A 255 -13.89 -8.15 8.79
N GLU A 256 -13.18 -9.04 8.07
CA GLU A 256 -12.95 -10.43 8.49
C GLU A 256 -12.27 -10.53 9.85
N LYS A 257 -11.48 -9.52 10.23
CA LYS A 257 -10.83 -9.39 11.54
C LYS A 257 -11.60 -8.50 12.50
N GLN A 258 -12.79 -8.01 12.12
CA GLN A 258 -13.59 -7.06 12.88
C GLN A 258 -12.84 -5.76 13.20
N ILE A 259 -11.98 -5.32 12.28
CA ILE A 259 -11.20 -4.10 12.43
C ILE A 259 -11.89 -2.99 11.63
N PRO A 260 -12.34 -1.89 12.27
CA PRO A 260 -12.94 -0.77 11.57
C PRO A 260 -11.92 -0.05 10.69
N VAL A 261 -12.44 0.67 9.70
CA VAL A 261 -11.67 1.41 8.70
C VAL A 261 -12.04 2.89 8.70
N ILE A 262 -11.03 3.75 8.74
CA ILE A 262 -11.18 5.16 8.35
C ILE A 262 -10.54 5.33 6.97
N TRP A 263 -11.33 5.66 5.96
CA TRP A 263 -10.85 5.95 4.61
C TRP A 263 -10.86 7.45 4.33
N ILE A 264 -9.73 8.00 3.91
CA ILE A 264 -9.59 9.41 3.55
C ILE A 264 -9.61 9.54 2.03
N SER A 265 -10.54 10.36 1.51
CA SER A 265 -10.57 10.68 0.09
C SER A 265 -9.64 11.86 -0.24
N PRO A 266 -8.79 11.76 -1.28
CA PRO A 266 -7.86 12.81 -1.65
C PRO A 266 -8.53 14.15 -1.98
N PRO A 267 -7.95 15.27 -1.54
CA PRO A 267 -8.46 16.57 -1.88
C PRO A 267 -8.03 16.97 -3.31
N ASN A 268 -8.68 17.98 -3.88
CA ASN A 268 -8.40 18.47 -5.22
C ASN A 268 -6.93 18.86 -5.39
N VAL A 269 -6.42 18.76 -6.62
CA VAL A 269 -5.03 19.07 -6.99
C VAL A 269 -4.98 20.06 -8.14
N GLU A 270 -3.83 20.69 -8.34
CA GLU A 270 -3.66 21.76 -9.32
C GLU A 270 -3.79 21.28 -10.77
N ASN A 271 -3.25 20.11 -11.09
CA ASN A 271 -3.32 19.55 -12.44
C ASN A 271 -4.75 19.11 -12.76
N LYS A 272 -5.39 19.77 -13.73
CA LYS A 272 -6.80 19.54 -14.08
C LYS A 272 -7.14 18.09 -14.45
N LYS A 273 -6.25 17.40 -15.19
CA LYS A 273 -6.49 16.01 -15.63
C LYS A 273 -6.46 15.07 -14.44
N LEU A 274 -5.40 15.19 -13.62
CA LEU A 274 -5.27 14.42 -12.40
C LEU A 274 -6.43 14.71 -11.42
N ASN A 275 -6.80 15.98 -11.28
CA ASN A 275 -7.87 16.42 -10.41
C ASN A 275 -9.24 15.84 -10.81
N HIS A 276 -9.56 15.80 -12.10
CA HIS A 276 -10.76 15.15 -12.59
C HIS A 276 -10.81 13.68 -12.17
N GLY A 277 -9.72 12.95 -12.41
CA GLY A 277 -9.65 11.54 -12.06
C GLY A 277 -9.71 11.30 -10.55
N ILE A 278 -9.04 12.12 -9.73
CA ILE A 278 -9.19 12.08 -8.26
C ILE A 278 -10.65 12.28 -7.83
N ASN A 279 -11.38 13.22 -8.45
CA ASN A 279 -12.78 13.44 -8.13
C ASN A 279 -13.67 12.24 -8.54
N TYR A 280 -13.36 11.58 -9.65
CA TYR A 280 -14.03 10.33 -10.03
C TYR A 280 -13.75 9.22 -8.99
N LEU A 281 -12.49 9.02 -8.60
CA LEU A 281 -12.08 8.07 -7.56
C LEU A 281 -12.77 8.33 -6.22
N ASN A 282 -12.89 9.60 -5.82
CA ASN A 282 -13.55 10.01 -4.58
C ASN A 282 -15.02 9.54 -4.53
N GLY A 283 -15.73 9.57 -5.65
CA GLY A 283 -17.08 9.02 -5.75
C GLY A 283 -17.11 7.50 -5.54
N LEU A 284 -16.11 6.77 -6.06
CA LEU A 284 -15.99 5.34 -5.83
C LEU A 284 -15.72 5.04 -4.34
N PHE A 285 -14.71 5.70 -3.75
CA PHE A 285 -14.38 5.55 -2.33
C PHE A 285 -15.59 5.83 -1.44
N GLU A 286 -16.31 6.92 -1.69
CA GLU A 286 -17.49 7.27 -0.93
C GLU A 286 -18.56 6.18 -0.98
N SER A 287 -18.89 5.71 -2.18
CA SER A 287 -19.92 4.67 -2.34
C SER A 287 -19.55 3.33 -1.69
N GLU A 288 -18.29 2.88 -1.80
CA GLU A 288 -17.88 1.58 -1.24
C GLU A 288 -17.71 1.64 0.28
N VAL A 289 -17.07 2.68 0.81
CA VAL A 289 -16.80 2.82 2.24
C VAL A 289 -18.10 3.00 3.03
N THR A 290 -19.04 3.81 2.52
CA THR A 290 -20.33 4.03 3.19
C THR A 290 -21.26 2.81 3.11
N ALA A 291 -21.18 2.01 2.04
CA ALA A 291 -21.94 0.76 1.93
C ALA A 291 -21.54 -0.26 3.00
N GLU A 292 -20.25 -0.28 3.38
CA GLU A 292 -19.72 -1.13 4.46
C GLU A 292 -19.85 -0.47 5.86
N HIS A 293 -20.55 0.67 5.98
CA HIS A 293 -20.75 1.41 7.23
C HIS A 293 -19.45 1.89 7.89
N GLU A 294 -18.38 2.01 7.10
CA GLU A 294 -17.07 2.50 7.54
C GLU A 294 -16.99 4.03 7.49
N ILE A 295 -15.96 4.60 8.12
CA ILE A 295 -15.84 6.05 8.23
C ILE A 295 -15.12 6.62 7.00
N LEU A 296 -15.82 7.44 6.22
CA LEU A 296 -15.21 8.27 5.17
C LEU A 296 -14.88 9.68 5.69
N ILE A 297 -13.64 10.12 5.46
CA ILE A 297 -13.21 11.52 5.67
C ILE A 297 -12.90 12.14 4.31
N ARG A 298 -13.63 13.20 3.93
CA ARG A 298 -13.35 13.94 2.70
C ARG A 298 -12.34 15.05 2.96
N ALA A 299 -11.12 14.94 2.43
CA ALA A 299 -10.10 15.96 2.64
C ALA A 299 -10.47 17.32 2.02
N ASN A 300 -11.31 17.33 0.98
CA ASN A 300 -11.85 18.57 0.41
C ASN A 300 -12.62 19.41 1.45
N GLU A 301 -13.38 18.77 2.35
CA GLU A 301 -14.12 19.47 3.41
C GLU A 301 -13.17 20.14 4.40
N ILE A 302 -12.04 19.49 4.70
CA ILE A 302 -11.00 20.01 5.62
C ILE A 302 -10.37 21.27 5.04
N PHE A 303 -10.15 21.32 3.72
CA PHE A 303 -9.53 22.45 3.04
C PHE A 303 -10.53 23.49 2.53
N GLY A 304 -11.84 23.29 2.76
CA GLY A 304 -12.89 24.16 2.25
C GLY A 304 -13.00 24.19 0.72
N TYR A 305 -12.48 23.16 0.03
CA TYR A 305 -12.57 23.06 -1.41
C TYR A 305 -14.00 22.69 -1.83
N GLN A 306 -14.43 23.25 -2.96
CA GLN A 306 -15.78 23.04 -3.51
C GLN A 306 -15.67 22.60 -4.97
N GLY A 307 -16.48 21.60 -5.34
CA GLY A 307 -16.41 20.95 -6.66
C GLY A 307 -14.98 20.55 -7.00
N ASN A 308 -14.49 20.96 -8.17
CA ASN A 308 -13.14 20.66 -8.65
C ASN A 308 -12.13 21.80 -8.41
N VAL A 309 -12.44 22.75 -7.53
CA VAL A 309 -11.58 23.93 -7.30
C VAL A 309 -10.40 23.56 -6.39
N TYR A 310 -9.19 23.83 -6.86
CA TYR A 310 -7.95 23.73 -6.10
C TYR A 310 -7.50 25.11 -5.62
N SER A 311 -6.95 25.18 -4.41
CA SER A 311 -6.25 26.37 -3.91
C SER A 311 -5.01 25.99 -3.08
N PRO A 312 -3.84 26.59 -3.33
CA PRO A 312 -2.64 26.37 -2.53
C PRO A 312 -2.79 26.77 -1.04
N ASP A 313 -3.80 27.60 -0.77
CA ASP A 313 -4.04 28.28 0.48
C ASP A 313 -5.50 28.12 0.93
N MET A 314 -5.73 28.20 2.24
CA MET A 314 -7.06 28.25 2.85
C MET A 314 -7.16 29.52 3.71
N VAL A 315 -8.38 30.06 3.86
CA VAL A 315 -8.65 31.13 4.82
C VAL A 315 -9.17 30.51 6.11
N GLN A 316 -8.46 30.73 7.20
CA GLN A 316 -8.85 30.32 8.55
C GLN A 316 -8.76 31.55 9.46
N ASP A 317 -9.83 31.88 10.18
CA ASP A 317 -9.88 33.04 11.09
C ASP A 317 -9.43 34.36 10.45
N LYS A 318 -9.83 34.58 9.18
CA LYS A 318 -9.43 35.72 8.32
C LYS A 318 -7.93 35.76 7.97
N VAL A 319 -7.16 34.75 8.33
CA VAL A 319 -5.75 34.59 7.98
C VAL A 319 -5.63 33.59 6.83
N LYS A 320 -4.81 33.96 5.83
CA LYS A 320 -4.49 33.08 4.72
C LYS A 320 -3.37 32.12 5.15
N VAL A 321 -3.62 30.83 5.07
CA VAL A 321 -2.71 29.75 5.51
C VAL A 321 -2.36 28.87 4.33
N ARG A 322 -1.06 28.65 4.09
CA ARG A 322 -0.56 27.74 3.05
C ARG A 322 -0.79 26.29 3.48
N ILE A 323 -1.60 25.55 2.73
CA ILE A 323 -1.95 24.14 3.02
C ILE A 323 -1.34 23.13 2.03
N ARG A 324 -0.78 23.63 0.92
CA ARG A 324 -0.10 22.81 -0.11
C ARG A 324 1.37 23.16 -0.26
N THR A 325 2.13 22.26 -0.86
CA THR A 325 3.45 22.55 -1.45
C THR A 325 3.29 23.25 -2.81
N ASN A 326 4.42 23.60 -3.43
CA ASN A 326 4.45 24.27 -4.73
C ASN A 326 4.23 23.32 -5.92
N ASP A 327 4.18 22.00 -5.68
CA ASP A 327 3.98 20.99 -6.73
C ASP A 327 2.50 20.74 -7.08
N GLY A 328 1.58 21.41 -6.38
CA GLY A 328 0.15 21.32 -6.67
C GLY A 328 -0.55 20.05 -6.17
N VAL A 329 0.17 19.16 -5.49
CA VAL A 329 -0.34 17.84 -5.05
C VAL A 329 -0.13 17.65 -3.55
N HIS A 330 1.10 17.79 -3.04
CA HIS A 330 1.40 17.46 -1.66
C HIS A 330 1.02 18.59 -0.69
N PHE A 331 1.05 18.26 0.60
CA PHE A 331 0.61 19.14 1.68
C PHE A 331 1.80 19.89 2.29
N SER A 332 1.56 21.14 2.71
CA SER A 332 2.44 21.78 3.68
C SER A 332 2.33 21.06 5.04
N VAL A 333 3.26 21.31 5.98
CA VAL A 333 3.15 20.77 7.35
C VAL A 333 1.80 21.14 7.99
N THR A 334 1.29 22.35 7.72
CA THR A 334 -0.01 22.79 8.21
C THR A 334 -1.16 21.95 7.61
N GLY A 335 -1.14 21.72 6.29
CA GLY A 335 -2.14 20.86 5.63
C GLY A 335 -2.10 19.42 6.15
N GLN A 336 -0.91 18.85 6.38
CA GLN A 336 -0.75 17.52 6.97
C GLN A 336 -1.40 17.43 8.36
N LYS A 337 -1.15 18.44 9.22
CA LYS A 337 -1.72 18.50 10.57
C LYS A 337 -3.24 18.62 10.56
N MET A 338 -3.81 19.44 9.68
CA MET A 338 -5.28 19.58 9.57
C MET A 338 -5.96 18.24 9.23
N ILE A 339 -5.39 17.48 8.28
CA ILE A 339 -5.91 16.14 7.96
C ILE A 339 -5.70 15.20 9.15
N ALA A 340 -4.53 15.22 9.78
CA ALA A 340 -4.23 14.39 10.92
C ALA A 340 -5.17 14.64 12.11
N GLU A 341 -5.48 15.91 12.42
CA GLU A 341 -6.43 16.33 13.45
C GLU A 341 -7.84 15.82 13.14
N ARG A 342 -8.23 15.86 11.86
CA ARG A 342 -9.52 15.31 11.43
C ARG A 342 -9.60 13.80 11.62
N ILE A 343 -8.53 13.06 11.32
CA ILE A 343 -8.44 11.62 11.58
C ILE A 343 -8.48 11.35 13.09
N PHE A 344 -7.64 12.05 13.85
CA PHE A 344 -7.54 11.87 15.30
C PHE A 344 -8.86 12.16 16.03
N SER A 345 -9.60 13.19 15.61
CA SER A 345 -10.94 13.48 16.16
C SER A 345 -11.99 12.41 15.88
N LYS A 346 -11.68 11.40 15.04
CA LYS A 346 -12.52 10.22 14.84
C LYS A 346 -12.13 9.03 15.71
N ILE A 347 -11.12 9.15 16.54
CA ILE A 347 -10.57 8.05 17.35
C ILE A 347 -10.74 8.39 18.83
N ASN A 348 -11.46 7.53 19.54
CA ASN A 348 -11.57 7.50 20.98
C ASN A 348 -10.88 6.25 21.53
N VAL A 349 -10.53 6.26 22.81
CA VAL A 349 -9.96 5.10 23.50
C VAL A 349 -10.79 4.84 24.74
N THR A 350 -11.25 3.59 24.93
CA THR A 350 -11.89 3.20 26.18
C THR A 350 -10.86 3.32 27.30
N PRO A 351 -11.16 4.03 28.40
CA PRO A 351 -10.27 4.05 29.55
C PRO A 351 -10.01 2.60 30.00
N ALA A 352 -8.75 2.25 30.25
CA ALA A 352 -8.47 1.04 30.99
C ALA A 352 -9.25 1.13 32.31
N LEU A 353 -10.02 0.09 32.67
CA LEU A 353 -10.60 0.00 34.00
C LEU A 353 -9.42 0.14 34.98
N GLN A 354 -9.29 1.30 35.59
CA GLN A 354 -8.53 1.39 36.83
C GLN A 354 -9.24 0.43 37.76
N GLU A 355 -8.57 -0.67 38.13
CA GLU A 355 -9.01 -1.49 39.24
C GLU A 355 -9.37 -0.53 40.36
N ALA A 356 -10.66 -0.48 40.70
CA ALA A 356 -11.13 0.22 41.85
C ALA A 356 -10.48 -0.50 43.04
N ASN A 357 -9.29 -0.02 43.42
CA ASN A 357 -8.66 -0.41 44.67
C ASN A 357 -9.70 -0.15 45.74
N HIS A 358 -10.26 -1.24 46.25
CA HIS A 358 -11.04 -1.29 47.47
C HIS A 358 -10.29 -0.49 48.55
N TYR A 359 -10.70 0.76 48.73
CA TYR A 359 -10.59 1.44 50.02
C TYR A 359 -12.00 1.44 50.61
N ASP A 360 -12.49 0.24 50.93
CA ASP A 360 -13.56 0.08 51.90
C ASP A 360 -12.92 -0.15 53.27
N ALA A 361 -13.05 0.89 54.10
CA ALA A 361 -13.17 0.88 55.55
C ALA A 361 -12.32 -0.10 56.37
N ARG A 362 -11.37 0.45 57.14
CA ARG A 362 -11.42 0.43 58.62
C ARG A 362 -10.54 1.50 59.24
#